data_AF-A0A9D4XRY5-F1
#
_entry.id   AF-A0A9D4XRY5-F1
#
_cell.length_a   1.000
_cell.length_b   1.000
_cell.length_c   1.000
_cell.angle_alpha   90.00
_cell.angle_beta   90.00
_cell.angle_gamma   90.00
#
_symmetry.space_group_name_H-M   'P 1'
#
loop_
_entity.id
_entity.type
_entity.pdbx_description
1 polymer ?
#
loop_
_entity_poly.entity_id
_entity_poly.type
_entity_poly.pdbx_seq_one_letter_code
_entity_poly.pdbx_strand_id
1 'polypeptide(L)'
;MHTFFVLKGNQGVNKIKDGYNPATWMLEITSSSKEVELGIDFADLYKYSELYRRNKTLIKELSTAAPGSTDLYFRSQYSRSFVTQCMACLWKQHWSYWRNPIYTAIRFLYSTMVAVLLGTMFWNLGSKIEKVQDLFNAMGSMYAAVLLIGVKNASSVQPVVAVERTVFYRERAAGMYSAFPYAFAQVVIELPYVFVQALVYGLIVYAMIGFEWSVVKVLWYLFFMYFTFLYFTFYGMMSVAVTPNSHISNIVSSAFFSVWNLFSGFLVPRPKIPVWWRWYSWANPVAWSLYGLVVSQYGDVKRNIESSDGGITTVEEFLNDYFGFKHDFLGVVAVVNVAFPILFAFIFAISIKMFNFQKR
;
A
#
# COMPACT_ATOMS: atom_id res chain seq x y z
N MET A 1 26.61 20.39 -36.92
CA MET A 1 26.93 20.93 -38.25
C MET A 1 28.20 20.34 -38.88
N HIS A 2 29.29 20.06 -38.15
CA HIS A 2 30.52 19.54 -38.80
C HIS A 2 30.43 18.07 -39.26
N THR A 3 29.68 17.19 -38.58
CA THR A 3 29.45 15.80 -39.04
C THR A 3 28.77 15.75 -40.41
N PHE A 4 27.93 16.75 -40.69
CA PHE A 4 27.26 16.94 -41.97
C PHE A 4 28.24 17.11 -43.13
N PHE A 5 29.37 17.80 -42.92
CA PHE A 5 30.40 18.00 -43.94
C PHE A 5 31.24 16.74 -44.18
N VAL A 6 31.47 15.94 -43.13
CA VAL A 6 32.15 14.63 -43.25
C VAL A 6 31.35 13.68 -44.14
N LEU A 7 30.01 13.68 -44.00
CA LEU A 7 29.12 12.81 -44.78
C LEU A 7 28.85 13.32 -46.20
N LYS A 8 28.75 14.64 -46.39
CA LYS A 8 28.49 15.28 -47.69
C LYS A 8 29.67 15.16 -48.67
N GLY A 9 30.86 14.84 -48.18
CA GLY A 9 32.09 14.67 -48.98
C GLY A 9 32.24 13.31 -49.66
N ASN A 10 31.45 12.31 -49.29
CA ASN A 10 31.57 10.95 -49.83
C ASN A 10 30.75 10.76 -51.11
N GLN A 11 31.37 10.11 -52.10
CA GLN A 11 30.69 9.69 -53.33
C GLN A 11 29.58 8.69 -52.99
N GLY A 12 28.33 9.03 -53.33
CA GLY A 12 27.15 8.18 -53.12
C GLY A 12 26.11 8.75 -52.15
N VAL A 13 26.47 9.71 -51.28
CA VAL A 13 25.49 10.35 -50.38
C VAL A 13 24.78 11.51 -51.07
N ASN A 14 23.46 11.41 -51.21
CA ASN A 14 22.64 12.45 -51.84
C ASN A 14 22.74 13.79 -51.08
N LYS A 15 23.18 14.86 -51.75
CA LYS A 15 23.23 16.20 -51.16
C LYS A 15 21.84 16.63 -50.68
N ILE A 16 21.79 17.33 -49.54
CA ILE A 16 20.55 17.92 -49.04
C ILE A 16 19.95 18.88 -50.09
N LYS A 17 18.63 18.83 -50.25
CA LYS A 17 17.88 19.76 -51.10
C LYS A 17 17.62 21.06 -50.35
N ASP A 18 17.56 22.17 -51.08
CA ASP A 18 17.22 23.46 -50.47
C ASP A 18 15.80 23.43 -49.89
N GLY A 19 15.62 24.01 -48.70
CA GLY A 19 14.36 23.94 -47.93
C GLY A 19 14.07 22.60 -47.23
N TYR A 20 14.92 21.57 -47.36
CA TYR A 20 14.72 20.29 -46.67
C TYR A 20 15.29 20.30 -45.24
N ASN A 21 14.58 19.68 -44.29
CA ASN A 21 15.01 19.66 -42.87
C ASN A 21 16.34 18.89 -42.71
N PRO A 22 17.43 19.54 -42.25
CA PRO A 22 18.72 18.88 -42.09
C PRO A 22 18.75 17.73 -41.10
N ALA A 23 17.92 17.76 -40.06
CA ALA A 23 17.84 16.68 -39.07
C ALA A 23 17.18 15.43 -39.68
N THR A 24 16.10 15.62 -40.44
CA THR A 24 15.42 14.52 -41.15
C THR A 24 16.34 13.90 -42.19
N TRP A 25 17.02 14.73 -43.01
CA TRP A 25 17.97 14.25 -44.00
C TRP A 25 19.09 13.42 -43.36
N MET A 26 19.64 13.89 -42.23
CA MET A 26 20.69 13.16 -41.50
C MET A 26 20.22 11.77 -41.07
N LEU A 27 19.02 11.65 -40.48
CA LEU A 27 18.48 10.37 -40.03
C LEU A 27 18.22 9.41 -41.20
N GLU A 28 17.78 9.92 -42.35
CA GLU A 28 17.56 9.12 -43.55
C GLU A 28 18.87 8.56 -44.12
N ILE A 29 19.90 9.40 -44.24
CA ILE A 29 21.18 8.98 -44.82
C ILE A 29 22.00 8.09 -43.89
N THR A 30 21.87 8.22 -42.56
CA THR A 30 22.58 7.36 -41.58
C THR A 30 21.73 6.16 -41.13
N SER A 31 20.71 5.80 -41.89
CA SER A 31 19.93 4.59 -41.62
C SER A 31 20.70 3.34 -42.04
N SER A 32 20.51 2.23 -41.31
CA SER A 32 21.21 0.96 -41.62
C SER A 32 20.94 0.48 -43.05
N SER A 33 19.74 0.73 -43.58
CA SER A 33 19.41 0.40 -44.98
C SER A 33 20.27 1.18 -45.98
N LYS A 34 20.59 2.44 -45.69
CA LYS A 34 21.46 3.28 -46.54
C LYS A 34 22.94 2.93 -46.40
N GLU A 35 23.39 2.50 -45.23
CA GLU A 35 24.75 1.98 -45.04
C GLU A 35 25.00 0.73 -45.91
N VAL A 36 24.04 -0.20 -45.95
CA VAL A 36 24.12 -1.42 -46.78
C VAL A 36 24.08 -1.09 -48.27
N GLU A 37 23.21 -0.16 -48.69
CA GLU A 37 23.10 0.27 -50.09
C GLU A 37 24.40 0.92 -50.59
N LEU A 38 25.06 1.72 -49.75
CA LEU A 38 26.27 2.44 -50.10
C LEU A 38 27.55 1.63 -49.86
N GLY A 39 27.47 0.52 -49.12
CA GLY A 39 28.64 -0.28 -48.71
C GLY A 39 29.59 0.49 -47.78
N ILE A 40 29.07 1.46 -47.03
CA ILE A 40 29.86 2.36 -46.16
C ILE A 40 29.39 2.19 -44.71
N ASP A 41 30.33 2.03 -43.79
CA ASP A 41 30.09 2.17 -42.36
C ASP A 41 30.35 3.63 -41.93
N PHE A 42 29.29 4.36 -41.59
CA PHE A 42 29.42 5.77 -41.21
C PHE A 42 30.09 5.96 -39.84
N ALA A 43 30.05 4.96 -38.95
CA ALA A 43 30.72 5.01 -37.67
C ALA A 43 32.25 4.95 -37.86
N ASP A 44 32.73 4.08 -38.74
CA ASP A 44 34.16 4.02 -39.07
C ASP A 44 34.64 5.26 -39.82
N LEU A 45 33.85 5.76 -40.77
CA LEU A 45 34.13 7.03 -41.44
C LEU A 45 34.29 8.19 -40.44
N TYR A 46 33.40 8.27 -39.45
CA TYR A 46 33.51 9.27 -38.40
C TYR A 46 34.79 9.09 -37.56
N LYS A 47 35.15 7.88 -37.16
CA LYS A 47 36.38 7.60 -36.37
C LYS A 47 37.66 8.07 -37.07
N TYR A 48 37.75 7.92 -38.40
CA TYR A 48 38.93 8.36 -39.16
C TYR A 48 38.91 9.85 -39.51
N SER A 49 37.79 10.54 -39.31
CA SER A 49 37.66 11.96 -39.63
C SER A 49 38.48 12.87 -38.72
N GLU A 50 38.88 14.03 -39.25
CA GLU A 50 39.53 15.10 -38.47
C GLU A 50 38.64 15.58 -37.31
N LEU A 51 37.32 15.60 -37.52
CA LEU A 51 36.33 16.00 -36.52
C LEU A 51 36.39 15.10 -35.28
N TYR A 52 36.51 13.79 -35.46
CA TYR A 52 36.66 12.86 -34.34
C TYR A 52 37.97 13.11 -33.58
N ARG A 53 39.09 13.32 -34.27
CA ARG A 53 40.38 13.65 -33.64
C ARG A 53 40.29 14.93 -32.82
N ARG A 54 39.71 16.00 -33.39
CA ARG A 54 39.49 17.28 -32.70
C ARG A 54 38.60 17.13 -31.47
N ASN A 55 37.49 16.40 -31.57
CA ASN A 55 36.60 16.14 -30.44
C ASN A 55 37.32 15.36 -29.33
N LYS A 56 38.15 14.37 -29.68
CA LYS A 56 38.96 13.62 -28.71
C LYS A 56 40.00 14.49 -28.01
N THR A 57 40.69 15.37 -28.74
CA THR A 57 41.62 16.33 -28.15
C THR A 57 40.89 17.27 -27.18
N LEU A 58 39.74 17.83 -27.59
CA LEU A 58 38.92 18.70 -26.75
C LEU A 58 38.44 17.98 -25.48
N ILE A 59 37.99 16.72 -25.57
CA ILE A 59 37.61 15.93 -24.40
C ILE A 59 38.80 15.75 -23.47
N LYS A 60 40.00 15.48 -24.00
CA LYS A 60 41.22 15.32 -23.19
C LYS A 60 41.58 16.61 -22.45
N GLU A 61 41.54 17.75 -23.15
CA GLU A 61 41.77 19.07 -22.56
C GLU A 61 40.76 19.41 -21.46
N LEU A 62 39.47 19.15 -21.69
CA LEU A 62 38.41 19.41 -20.71
C LEU A 62 38.41 18.41 -19.55
N SER A 63 38.97 17.21 -19.73
CA SER A 63 39.09 16.20 -18.68
C SER A 63 40.22 16.49 -17.70
N THR A 64 41.21 17.31 -18.09
CA THR A 64 42.25 17.78 -17.17
C THR A 64 41.75 19.00 -16.41
N ALA A 65 41.62 18.85 -15.09
CA ALA A 65 41.23 19.93 -14.21
C ALA A 65 42.22 21.10 -14.30
N ALA A 66 41.71 22.34 -14.26
CA ALA A 66 42.57 23.52 -14.31
C ALA A 66 43.47 23.57 -13.06
N PRO A 67 44.73 24.05 -13.16
CA PRO A 67 45.61 24.17 -12.01
C PRO A 67 44.96 25.01 -10.90
N GLY A 68 44.81 24.44 -9.71
CA GLY A 68 44.17 25.09 -8.56
C GLY A 68 42.65 24.94 -8.47
N SER A 69 41.99 24.22 -9.38
CA SER A 69 40.57 23.89 -9.23
C SER A 69 40.36 22.73 -8.25
N THR A 70 39.34 22.84 -7.41
CA THR A 70 38.88 21.79 -6.49
C THR A 70 37.66 21.10 -7.06
N ASP A 71 37.49 19.81 -6.78
CA ASP A 71 36.30 19.05 -7.18
C ASP A 71 35.02 19.68 -6.57
N LEU A 72 33.94 19.64 -7.36
CA LEU A 72 32.61 20.04 -6.90
C LEU A 72 32.13 19.07 -5.82
N TYR A 73 32.17 19.52 -4.56
CA TYR A 73 31.67 18.77 -3.42
C TYR A 73 30.28 19.26 -3.01
N PHE A 74 29.30 18.37 -3.07
CA PHE A 74 27.98 18.62 -2.51
C PHE A 74 27.88 17.95 -1.13
N ARG A 75 27.55 18.75 -0.11
CA ARG A 75 27.42 18.26 1.28
C ARG A 75 26.32 17.20 1.45
N SER A 76 25.29 17.24 0.62
CA SER A 76 24.18 16.29 0.66
C SER A 76 23.67 15.99 -0.74
N GLN A 77 23.17 14.77 -0.92
CA GLN A 77 22.51 14.36 -2.15
C GLN A 77 21.23 15.17 -2.45
N TYR A 78 20.56 15.65 -1.40
CA TYR A 78 19.31 16.42 -1.49
C TYR A 78 19.51 17.86 -1.03
N SER A 79 18.80 18.80 -1.67
CA SER A 79 18.94 20.24 -1.40
C SER A 79 18.31 20.69 -0.07
N ARG A 80 17.40 19.91 0.51
CA ARG A 80 16.66 20.25 1.73
C ARG A 80 16.70 19.12 2.76
N SER A 81 16.49 19.49 4.03
CA SER A 81 16.46 18.58 5.16
C SER A 81 15.37 17.50 5.04
N PHE A 82 15.53 16.40 5.75
CA PHE A 82 14.56 15.30 5.78
C PHE A 82 13.15 15.75 6.19
N VAL A 83 13.04 16.59 7.23
CA VAL A 83 11.75 17.09 7.72
C VAL A 83 11.05 17.94 6.68
N THR A 84 11.79 18.80 5.98
CA THR A 84 11.26 19.61 4.88
C THR A 84 10.76 18.73 3.73
N GLN A 85 11.48 17.64 3.42
CA GLN A 85 11.03 16.66 2.44
C GLN A 85 9.71 15.99 2.88
N CYS A 86 9.60 15.57 4.16
CA CYS A 86 8.38 14.95 4.68
C CYS A 86 7.18 15.88 4.58
N MET A 87 7.33 17.14 4.98
CA MET A 87 6.26 18.13 4.91
C MET A 87 5.86 18.45 3.46
N ALA A 88 6.83 18.57 2.55
CA ALA A 88 6.55 18.77 1.13
C ALA A 88 5.81 17.58 0.50
N CYS A 89 6.25 16.36 0.79
CA CYS A 89 5.57 15.14 0.34
C CYS A 89 4.16 15.04 0.91
N LEU A 90 3.96 15.35 2.19
CA LEU A 90 2.64 15.32 2.82
C LEU A 90 1.70 16.38 2.22
N TRP A 91 2.21 17.58 1.97
CA TRP A 91 1.45 18.63 1.27
C TRP A 91 1.04 18.20 -0.14
N LYS A 92 1.96 17.60 -0.90
CA LYS A 92 1.65 17.01 -2.21
C LYS A 92 0.55 15.97 -2.10
N GLN A 93 0.69 15.04 -1.14
CA GLN A 93 -0.24 13.95 -0.94
C GLN A 93 -1.64 14.43 -0.55
N HIS A 94 -1.70 15.45 0.31
CA HIS A 94 -2.96 16.10 0.70
C HIS A 94 -3.70 16.65 -0.52
N TRP A 95 -3.01 17.39 -1.40
CA TRP A 95 -3.61 17.88 -2.63
C TRP A 95 -3.99 16.78 -3.61
N SER A 96 -3.21 15.71 -3.71
CA SER A 96 -3.54 14.54 -4.54
C SER A 96 -4.84 13.90 -4.07
N TYR A 97 -4.98 13.65 -2.77
CA TYR A 97 -6.18 13.03 -2.18
C TYR A 97 -7.41 13.95 -2.25
N TRP A 98 -7.22 15.24 -2.01
CA TRP A 98 -8.30 16.23 -2.11
C TRP A 98 -8.81 16.37 -3.54
N ARG A 99 -7.92 16.38 -4.53
CA ARG A 99 -8.27 16.50 -5.96
C ARG A 99 -8.66 15.19 -6.62
N ASN A 100 -8.49 14.05 -5.94
CA ASN A 100 -8.96 12.74 -6.37
C ASN A 100 -10.18 12.28 -5.54
N PRO A 101 -11.36 12.89 -5.76
CA PRO A 101 -12.56 12.55 -5.01
C PRO A 101 -13.04 11.14 -5.33
N ILE A 102 -12.68 10.56 -6.48
CA ILE A 102 -13.12 9.22 -6.90
C ILE A 102 -12.66 8.18 -5.86
N TYR A 103 -11.38 8.23 -5.45
CA TYR A 103 -10.89 7.28 -4.46
C TYR A 103 -11.58 7.45 -3.11
N THR A 104 -11.54 8.67 -2.57
CA THR A 104 -12.02 8.98 -1.22
C THR A 104 -13.53 8.87 -1.11
N ALA A 105 -14.29 9.50 -2.01
CA ALA A 105 -15.75 9.51 -1.96
C ALA A 105 -16.36 8.13 -2.20
N ILE A 106 -15.85 7.34 -3.16
CA ILE A 106 -16.34 5.97 -3.39
C ILE A 106 -16.05 5.09 -2.18
N ARG A 107 -14.88 5.24 -1.55
CA ARG A 107 -14.52 4.50 -0.33
C ARG A 107 -15.51 4.79 0.80
N PHE A 108 -15.84 6.06 1.04
CA PHE A 108 -16.85 6.45 2.04
C PHE A 108 -18.25 5.95 1.67
N LEU A 109 -18.72 6.21 0.46
CA LEU A 109 -20.04 5.78 0.00
C LEU A 109 -20.23 4.27 0.13
N TYR A 110 -19.26 3.49 -0.35
CA TYR A 110 -19.28 2.03 -0.24
C TYR A 110 -19.32 1.59 1.23
N SER A 111 -18.48 2.19 2.08
CA SER A 111 -18.46 1.83 3.51
C SER A 111 -19.80 2.11 4.19
N THR A 112 -20.44 3.24 3.92
CA THR A 112 -21.74 3.60 4.48
C THR A 112 -22.83 2.65 3.98
N MET A 113 -22.85 2.31 2.69
CA MET A 113 -23.83 1.36 2.13
C MET A 113 -23.69 -0.03 2.76
N VAL A 114 -22.46 -0.51 2.91
CA VAL A 114 -22.17 -1.80 3.58
C VAL A 114 -22.53 -1.74 5.06
N ALA A 115 -22.27 -0.63 5.75
CA ALA A 115 -22.64 -0.46 7.15
C ALA A 115 -24.15 -0.61 7.35
N VAL A 116 -24.94 0.04 6.49
CA VAL A 116 -26.41 -0.07 6.52
C VAL A 116 -26.86 -1.49 6.18
N LEU A 117 -26.27 -2.12 5.16
CA LEU A 117 -26.61 -3.50 4.78
C LEU A 117 -26.33 -4.50 5.90
N LEU A 118 -25.16 -4.43 6.54
CA LEU A 118 -24.83 -5.31 7.66
C LEU A 118 -25.67 -4.99 8.89
N GLY A 119 -25.93 -3.70 9.15
CA GLY A 119 -26.80 -3.26 10.22
C GLY A 119 -28.24 -3.75 10.08
N THR A 120 -28.80 -3.77 8.87
CA THR A 120 -30.14 -4.33 8.64
C THR A 120 -30.14 -5.86 8.67
N MET A 121 -29.11 -6.51 8.13
CA MET A 121 -28.99 -7.97 8.12
C MET A 121 -28.87 -8.55 9.55
N PHE A 122 -28.13 -7.88 10.43
CA PHE A 122 -27.86 -8.32 11.80
C PHE A 122 -28.59 -7.46 12.85
N TRP A 123 -29.79 -6.99 12.50
CA TRP A 123 -30.56 -6.05 13.31
C TRP A 123 -30.84 -6.56 14.73
N ASN A 124 -30.48 -5.75 15.72
CA ASN A 124 -30.70 -6.01 17.15
C ASN A 124 -30.25 -7.41 17.61
N LEU A 125 -29.13 -7.88 17.06
CA LEU A 125 -28.52 -9.16 17.40
C LEU A 125 -27.59 -9.04 18.60
N GLY A 126 -26.96 -7.88 18.79
CA GLY A 126 -25.95 -7.66 19.81
C GLY A 126 -26.47 -7.75 21.25
N SER A 127 -27.76 -7.47 21.45
CA SER A 127 -28.45 -7.51 22.74
C SER A 127 -28.96 -8.91 23.12
N LYS A 128 -29.02 -9.84 22.17
CA LYS A 128 -29.46 -11.22 22.39
C LYS A 128 -28.27 -12.05 22.85
N ILE A 129 -28.32 -12.51 24.09
CA ILE A 129 -27.26 -13.28 24.73
C ILE A 129 -27.86 -14.37 25.62
N GLU A 130 -28.91 -15.04 25.16
CA GLU A 130 -29.60 -16.08 25.95
C GLU A 130 -29.08 -17.47 25.59
N LYS A 131 -28.71 -17.66 24.32
CA LYS A 131 -28.23 -18.93 23.79
C LYS A 131 -26.81 -18.80 23.26
N VAL A 132 -26.05 -19.90 23.30
CA VAL A 132 -24.76 -20.00 22.62
C VAL A 132 -24.84 -19.60 21.14
N GLN A 133 -25.95 -19.91 20.46
CA GLN A 133 -26.18 -19.50 19.08
C GLN A 133 -26.21 -17.98 18.89
N ASP A 134 -26.72 -17.22 19.86
CA ASP A 134 -26.77 -15.76 19.77
C ASP A 134 -25.37 -15.16 19.80
N LEU A 135 -24.48 -15.72 20.62
CA LEU A 135 -23.06 -15.35 20.67
C LEU A 135 -22.34 -15.67 19.35
N PHE A 136 -22.62 -16.83 18.73
CA PHE A 136 -22.10 -17.14 17.41
C PHE A 136 -22.60 -16.16 16.34
N ASN A 137 -23.88 -15.80 16.38
CA ASN A 137 -24.45 -14.85 15.44
C ASN A 137 -23.80 -13.45 15.63
N ALA A 138 -23.63 -12.99 16.88
CA ALA A 138 -22.97 -11.73 17.18
C ALA A 138 -21.49 -11.72 16.78
N MET A 139 -20.75 -12.79 17.02
CA MET A 139 -19.37 -12.93 16.54
C MET A 139 -19.32 -13.01 15.01
N GLY A 140 -20.27 -13.70 14.39
CA GLY A 140 -20.41 -13.81 12.94
C GLY A 140 -20.65 -12.45 12.27
N SER A 141 -21.43 -11.57 12.89
CA SER A 141 -21.65 -10.21 12.39
C SER A 141 -20.38 -9.36 12.49
N MET A 142 -19.62 -9.44 13.59
CA MET A 142 -18.32 -8.78 13.73
C MET A 142 -17.30 -9.31 12.70
N TYR A 143 -17.27 -10.63 12.50
CA TYR A 143 -16.44 -11.30 11.49
C TYR A 143 -16.76 -10.81 10.07
N ALA A 144 -18.04 -10.78 9.69
CA ALA A 144 -18.47 -10.30 8.40
C ALA A 144 -18.12 -8.81 8.21
N ALA A 145 -18.35 -7.99 9.24
CA ALA A 145 -18.05 -6.57 9.24
C ALA A 145 -16.56 -6.30 9.00
N VAL A 146 -15.68 -6.95 9.76
CA VAL A 146 -14.22 -6.77 9.67
C VAL A 146 -13.68 -7.19 8.30
N LEU A 147 -14.05 -8.37 7.81
CA LEU A 147 -13.45 -8.92 6.59
C LEU A 147 -13.95 -8.25 5.33
N LEU A 148 -15.25 -7.99 5.21
CA LEU A 148 -15.83 -7.44 3.98
C LEU A 148 -15.25 -6.05 3.71
N ILE A 149 -15.27 -5.18 4.72
CA ILE A 149 -14.73 -3.82 4.58
C ILE A 149 -13.20 -3.80 4.57
N GLY A 150 -12.55 -4.69 5.33
CA GLY A 150 -11.10 -4.79 5.42
C GLY A 150 -10.48 -5.17 4.08
N VAL A 151 -10.97 -6.24 3.45
CA VAL A 151 -10.55 -6.66 2.11
C VAL A 151 -10.80 -5.56 1.09
N LYS A 152 -11.95 -4.88 1.16
CA LYS A 152 -12.23 -3.74 0.26
C LYS A 152 -11.23 -2.60 0.44
N ASN A 153 -10.91 -2.22 1.68
CA ASN A 153 -9.95 -1.16 1.97
C ASN A 153 -8.55 -1.50 1.43
N ALA A 154 -8.13 -2.76 1.56
CA ALA A 154 -6.86 -3.22 1.02
C ALA A 154 -6.85 -3.19 -0.52
N SER A 155 -7.88 -3.70 -1.20
CA SER A 155 -7.93 -3.70 -2.66
C SER A 155 -8.14 -2.31 -3.28
N SER A 156 -8.80 -1.38 -2.58
CA SER A 156 -9.06 -0.03 -3.11
C SER A 156 -7.82 0.86 -3.11
N VAL A 157 -6.93 0.71 -2.13
CA VAL A 157 -5.70 1.52 -2.04
C VAL A 157 -4.61 1.07 -3.02
N GLN A 158 -4.62 -0.21 -3.44
CA GLN A 158 -3.62 -0.77 -4.35
C GLN A 158 -3.44 0.01 -5.67
N PRO A 159 -4.50 0.31 -6.46
CA PRO A 159 -4.34 1.07 -7.69
C PRO A 159 -3.85 2.50 -7.45
N VAL A 160 -4.25 3.14 -6.35
CA VAL A 160 -3.81 4.51 -5.99
C VAL A 160 -2.32 4.53 -5.70
N VAL A 161 -1.84 3.61 -4.86
CA VAL A 161 -0.41 3.45 -4.55
C VAL A 161 0.40 3.11 -5.80
N ALA A 162 -0.14 2.27 -6.69
CA ALA A 162 0.55 1.88 -7.91
C ALA A 162 0.79 3.07 -8.85
N VAL A 163 -0.20 3.95 -9.00
CA VAL A 163 -0.08 5.19 -9.80
C VAL A 163 0.93 6.14 -9.13
N GLU A 164 0.79 6.42 -7.84
CA GLU A 164 1.71 7.31 -7.10
C GLU A 164 3.16 6.82 -7.13
N ARG A 165 3.37 5.49 -7.08
CA ARG A 165 4.71 4.90 -7.20
C ARG A 165 5.39 5.23 -8.54
N THR A 166 4.64 5.30 -9.64
CA THR A 166 5.21 5.68 -10.94
C THR A 166 5.70 7.13 -10.97
N VAL A 167 4.96 8.02 -10.30
CA VAL A 167 5.34 9.43 -10.13
C VAL A 167 6.57 9.52 -9.22
N PHE A 168 6.55 8.81 -8.09
CA PHE A 168 7.68 8.71 -7.16
C PHE A 168 8.98 8.29 -7.86
N TYR A 169 8.94 7.30 -8.74
CA TYR A 169 10.16 6.88 -9.44
C TYR A 169 10.74 7.98 -10.34
N ARG A 170 9.89 8.79 -11.00
CA ARG A 170 10.35 9.94 -11.79
C ARG A 170 10.94 11.04 -10.92
N GLU A 171 10.27 11.38 -9.81
CA GLU A 171 10.72 12.41 -8.87
C GLU A 171 12.01 12.01 -8.15
N ARG A 172 12.17 10.72 -7.82
CA ARG A 172 13.39 10.16 -7.24
C ARG A 172 14.54 10.16 -8.25
N ALA A 173 14.29 9.83 -9.52
CA ALA A 173 15.30 9.88 -10.58
C ALA A 173 15.79 11.32 -10.83
N ALA A 174 14.92 12.32 -10.65
CA ALA A 174 15.28 13.74 -10.69
C ALA A 174 15.97 14.25 -9.39
N GLY A 175 16.18 13.40 -8.39
CA GLY A 175 16.85 13.77 -7.14
C GLY A 175 16.05 14.71 -6.23
N MET A 176 14.72 14.77 -6.37
CA MET A 176 13.89 15.75 -5.64
C MET A 176 13.80 15.47 -4.13
N TYR A 177 13.63 14.21 -3.74
CA TYR A 177 13.51 13.79 -2.34
C TYR A 177 13.83 12.28 -2.18
N SER A 178 14.00 11.82 -0.94
CA SER A 178 14.33 10.42 -0.61
C SER A 178 13.11 9.50 -0.48
N ALA A 179 13.30 8.18 -0.44
CA ALA A 179 12.18 7.22 -0.39
C ALA A 179 11.34 7.31 0.91
N PHE A 180 11.97 7.60 2.04
CA PHE A 180 11.31 7.59 3.35
C PHE A 180 10.31 8.75 3.55
N PRO A 181 10.61 10.02 3.17
CA PRO A 181 9.64 11.11 3.19
C PRO A 181 8.37 10.82 2.38
N TYR A 182 8.51 10.16 1.22
CA TYR A 182 7.37 9.71 0.44
C TYR A 182 6.55 8.64 1.17
N ALA A 183 7.21 7.60 1.68
CA ALA A 183 6.53 6.56 2.43
C ALA A 183 5.81 7.11 3.67
N PHE A 184 6.45 8.02 4.40
CA PHE A 184 5.87 8.72 5.55
C PHE A 184 4.63 9.51 5.15
N ALA A 185 4.71 10.35 4.11
CA ALA A 185 3.58 11.15 3.64
C ALA A 185 2.39 10.28 3.24
N GLN A 186 2.64 9.15 2.58
CA GLN A 186 1.61 8.23 2.13
C GLN A 186 0.95 7.43 3.26
N VAL A 187 1.69 7.11 4.32
CA VAL A 187 1.13 6.48 5.53
C VAL A 187 0.30 7.50 6.33
N VAL A 188 0.83 8.71 6.53
CA VAL A 188 0.19 9.73 7.36
C VAL A 188 -1.11 10.26 6.75
N ILE A 189 -1.19 10.38 5.41
CA ILE A 189 -2.42 10.87 4.78
C ILE A 189 -3.60 9.92 5.00
N GLU A 190 -3.38 8.62 5.11
CA GLU A 190 -4.43 7.62 5.28
C GLU A 190 -5.05 7.66 6.69
N LEU A 191 -4.27 8.03 7.71
CA LEU A 191 -4.72 8.04 9.11
C LEU A 191 -6.04 8.80 9.35
N PRO A 192 -6.21 10.07 8.91
CA PRO A 192 -7.45 10.81 9.11
C PRO A 192 -8.62 10.27 8.30
N TYR A 193 -8.40 9.85 7.04
CA TYR A 193 -9.48 9.31 6.20
C TYR A 193 -10.01 7.99 6.73
N VAL A 194 -9.11 7.09 7.15
CA VAL A 194 -9.47 5.82 7.78
C VAL A 194 -10.19 6.05 9.10
N PHE A 195 -9.80 7.08 9.86
CA PHE A 195 -10.44 7.42 11.14
C PHE A 195 -11.89 7.85 10.95
N VAL A 196 -12.14 8.78 10.03
CA VAL A 196 -13.51 9.20 9.70
C VAL A 196 -14.33 8.02 9.15
N GLN A 197 -13.71 7.15 8.34
CA GLN A 197 -14.39 5.96 7.81
C GLN A 197 -14.78 5.00 8.93
N ALA A 198 -13.86 4.71 9.86
CA ALA A 198 -14.10 3.83 11.00
C ALA A 198 -15.17 4.41 11.94
N LEU A 199 -15.19 5.73 12.12
CA LEU A 199 -16.19 6.40 12.94
C LEU A 199 -17.59 6.30 12.32
N VAL A 200 -17.75 6.65 11.04
CA VAL A 200 -19.05 6.58 10.35
C VAL A 200 -19.54 5.14 10.26
N TYR A 201 -18.70 4.24 9.75
CA TYR A 201 -19.04 2.82 9.62
C TYR A 201 -19.33 2.19 10.99
N GLY A 202 -18.44 2.42 11.95
CA GLY A 202 -18.50 1.81 13.26
C GLY A 202 -19.74 2.22 14.03
N LEU A 203 -20.09 3.51 14.04
CA LEU A 203 -21.29 3.99 14.74
C LEU A 203 -22.58 3.45 14.13
N ILE A 204 -22.68 3.39 12.80
CA ILE A 204 -23.86 2.84 12.11
C ILE A 204 -24.03 1.35 12.45
N VAL A 205 -22.97 0.56 12.26
CA VAL A 205 -23.02 -0.88 12.52
C VAL A 205 -23.28 -1.15 14.01
N TYR A 206 -22.63 -0.40 14.90
CA TYR A 206 -22.80 -0.56 16.34
C TYR A 206 -24.24 -0.30 16.79
N ALA A 207 -24.83 0.79 16.29
CA ALA A 207 -26.20 1.18 16.62
C ALA A 207 -27.23 0.19 16.08
N MET A 208 -27.09 -0.24 14.82
CA MET A 208 -28.08 -1.11 14.17
C MET A 208 -28.00 -2.57 14.65
N ILE A 209 -26.79 -3.07 14.94
CA ILE A 209 -26.64 -4.39 15.56
C ILE A 209 -27.17 -4.39 17.00
N GLY A 210 -27.20 -3.23 17.66
CA GLY A 210 -27.78 -3.09 19.00
C GLY A 210 -26.85 -3.62 20.10
N PHE A 211 -25.56 -3.29 20.01
CA PHE A 211 -24.62 -3.55 21.12
C PHE A 211 -24.92 -2.65 22.32
N GLU A 212 -24.35 -2.99 23.48
CA GLU A 212 -24.59 -2.28 24.74
C GLU A 212 -23.97 -0.88 24.73
N TRP A 213 -24.81 0.16 24.83
CA TRP A 213 -24.39 1.57 24.82
C TRP A 213 -23.68 2.02 26.11
N SER A 214 -22.48 1.51 26.32
CA SER A 214 -21.53 2.01 27.31
C SER A 214 -20.40 2.75 26.61
N VAL A 215 -20.00 3.91 27.14
CA VAL A 215 -18.92 4.74 26.57
C VAL A 215 -17.63 3.92 26.40
N VAL A 216 -17.31 3.07 27.37
CA VAL A 216 -16.12 2.22 27.34
C VAL A 216 -16.21 1.19 26.22
N LYS A 217 -17.36 0.52 26.06
CA LYS A 217 -17.58 -0.50 25.01
C LYS A 217 -17.59 0.09 23.61
N VAL A 218 -18.18 1.27 23.43
CA VAL A 218 -18.17 2.02 22.17
C VAL A 218 -16.75 2.44 21.78
N LEU A 219 -15.98 2.98 22.72
CA LEU A 219 -14.60 3.40 22.46
C LEU A 219 -13.71 2.22 22.10
N TRP A 220 -13.83 1.08 22.80
CA TRP A 220 -13.12 -0.14 22.44
C TRP A 220 -13.51 -0.65 21.05
N TYR A 221 -14.79 -0.64 20.72
CA TYR A 221 -15.26 -1.03 19.40
C TYR A 221 -14.67 -0.13 18.30
N LEU A 222 -14.74 1.19 18.45
CA LEU A 222 -14.16 2.15 17.50
C LEU A 222 -12.64 2.00 17.40
N PHE A 223 -11.95 1.74 18.52
CA PHE A 223 -10.51 1.49 18.54
C PHE A 223 -10.15 0.26 17.69
N PHE A 224 -10.78 -0.89 17.94
CA PHE A 224 -10.48 -2.10 17.18
C PHE A 224 -10.86 -1.95 15.70
N MET A 225 -12.00 -1.30 15.40
CA MET A 225 -12.40 -1.03 14.02
C MET A 225 -11.42 -0.11 13.29
N TYR A 226 -10.93 0.94 13.95
CA TYR A 226 -9.95 1.87 13.37
C TYR A 226 -8.63 1.18 13.03
N PHE A 227 -8.01 0.49 13.99
CA PHE A 227 -6.74 -0.21 13.75
C PHE A 227 -6.89 -1.38 12.78
N THR A 228 -8.07 -2.02 12.77
CA THR A 228 -8.42 -3.01 11.76
C THR A 228 -8.37 -2.44 10.36
N PHE A 229 -9.05 -1.31 10.14
CA PHE A 229 -9.08 -0.68 8.83
C PHE A 229 -7.69 -0.19 8.42
N LEU A 230 -6.92 0.35 9.37
CA LEU A 230 -5.56 0.79 9.13
C LEU A 230 -4.66 -0.34 8.66
N TYR A 231 -4.61 -1.48 9.37
CA TYR A 231 -3.71 -2.55 8.96
C TYR A 231 -4.12 -3.14 7.61
N PHE A 232 -5.42 -3.21 7.28
CA PHE A 232 -5.86 -3.66 5.96
C PHE A 232 -5.43 -2.70 4.86
N THR A 233 -5.60 -1.38 5.06
CA THR A 233 -5.11 -0.37 4.13
C THR A 233 -3.58 -0.47 3.97
N PHE A 234 -2.83 -0.58 5.07
CA PHE A 234 -1.37 -0.63 5.02
C PHE A 234 -0.85 -1.92 4.42
N TYR A 235 -1.55 -3.04 4.62
CA TYR A 235 -1.30 -4.29 3.94
C TYR A 235 -1.48 -4.15 2.41
N GLY A 236 -2.54 -3.46 1.97
CA GLY A 236 -2.74 -3.14 0.55
C GLY A 236 -1.58 -2.33 -0.03
N MET A 237 -1.11 -1.30 0.70
CA MET A 237 0.04 -0.50 0.29
C MET A 237 1.34 -1.32 0.23
N MET A 238 1.60 -2.11 1.26
CA MET A 238 2.75 -3.01 1.35
C MET A 238 2.77 -3.99 0.19
N SER A 239 1.63 -4.61 -0.13
CA SER A 239 1.48 -5.56 -1.23
C SER A 239 1.89 -4.93 -2.57
N VAL A 240 1.51 -3.68 -2.84
CA VAL A 240 1.97 -2.97 -4.05
C VAL A 240 3.46 -2.67 -4.02
N ALA A 241 4.01 -2.30 -2.86
CA ALA A 241 5.44 -2.00 -2.76
C ALA A 241 6.34 -3.22 -3.03
N VAL A 242 5.86 -4.45 -2.74
CA VAL A 242 6.61 -5.69 -2.99
C VAL A 242 6.32 -6.34 -4.35
N THR A 243 5.33 -5.85 -5.10
CA THR A 243 4.91 -6.47 -6.37
C THR A 243 5.08 -5.53 -7.57
N PRO A 244 5.27 -6.06 -8.80
CA PRO A 244 5.49 -5.22 -9.98
C PRO A 244 4.26 -4.40 -10.40
N ASN A 245 3.04 -4.91 -10.21
CA ASN A 245 1.81 -4.24 -10.63
C ASN A 245 0.67 -4.49 -9.63
N SER A 246 -0.39 -3.67 -9.71
CA SER A 246 -1.55 -3.76 -8.82
C SER A 246 -2.37 -5.04 -9.02
N HIS A 247 -2.38 -5.63 -10.21
CA HIS A 247 -3.10 -6.89 -10.47
C HIS A 247 -2.47 -8.08 -9.73
N ILE A 248 -1.14 -8.22 -9.79
CA ILE A 248 -0.35 -9.21 -9.06
C ILE A 248 -0.48 -8.95 -7.56
N SER A 249 -0.41 -7.68 -7.12
CA SER A 249 -0.66 -7.29 -5.73
C SER A 249 -2.02 -7.81 -5.24
N ASN A 250 -3.08 -7.65 -6.03
CA ASN A 250 -4.42 -8.11 -5.66
C ASN A 250 -4.51 -9.65 -5.59
N ILE A 251 -3.87 -10.37 -6.52
CA ILE A 251 -3.83 -11.85 -6.53
C ILE A 251 -3.07 -12.38 -5.31
N VAL A 252 -1.91 -11.80 -4.99
CA VAL A 252 -1.14 -12.20 -3.80
C VAL A 252 -1.93 -11.86 -2.54
N SER A 253 -2.53 -10.67 -2.49
CA SER A 253 -3.35 -10.26 -1.35
C SER A 253 -4.56 -11.15 -1.11
N SER A 254 -5.24 -11.62 -2.16
CA SER A 254 -6.39 -12.51 -2.02
C SER A 254 -6.02 -13.88 -1.41
N ALA A 255 -4.84 -14.41 -1.73
CA ALA A 255 -4.34 -15.63 -1.10
C ALA A 255 -4.19 -15.44 0.43
N PHE A 256 -3.58 -14.35 0.87
CA PHE A 256 -3.47 -14.05 2.31
C PHE A 256 -4.82 -13.77 2.96
N PHE A 257 -5.75 -13.09 2.29
CA PHE A 257 -7.11 -12.89 2.81
C PHE A 257 -7.78 -14.23 3.10
N SER A 258 -7.65 -15.22 2.21
CA SER A 258 -8.18 -16.56 2.42
C SER A 258 -7.57 -17.25 3.65
N VAL A 259 -6.25 -17.11 3.85
CA VAL A 259 -5.60 -17.70 5.03
C VAL A 259 -5.99 -16.95 6.32
N TRP A 260 -6.06 -15.62 6.30
CA TRP A 260 -6.55 -14.83 7.43
C TRP A 260 -7.99 -15.14 7.78
N ASN A 261 -8.83 -15.38 6.76
CA ASN A 261 -10.22 -15.76 6.90
C ASN A 261 -10.35 -17.10 7.65
N LEU A 262 -9.65 -18.14 7.19
CA LEU A 262 -9.69 -19.47 7.76
C LEU A 262 -9.24 -19.50 9.23
N PHE A 263 -8.14 -18.82 9.54
CA PHE A 263 -7.53 -18.81 10.89
C PHE A 263 -7.93 -17.60 11.74
N SER A 264 -9.04 -16.92 11.40
CA SER A 264 -9.54 -15.75 12.13
C SER A 264 -10.12 -16.08 13.50
N GLY A 265 -10.35 -17.35 13.82
CA GLY A 265 -10.93 -17.80 15.09
C GLY A 265 -12.44 -17.99 15.06
N PHE A 266 -13.15 -17.50 14.03
CA PHE A 266 -14.58 -17.74 13.86
C PHE A 266 -14.87 -19.09 13.18
N LEU A 267 -14.28 -19.33 12.00
CA LEU A 267 -14.46 -20.60 11.26
C LEU A 267 -13.81 -21.78 11.99
N VAL A 268 -12.57 -21.59 12.46
CA VAL A 268 -11.84 -22.57 13.24
C VAL A 268 -11.40 -21.91 14.56
N PRO A 269 -12.05 -22.22 15.68
CA PRO A 269 -11.66 -21.71 16.99
C PRO A 269 -10.24 -22.12 17.34
N ARG A 270 -9.48 -21.21 17.96
CA ARG A 270 -8.06 -21.39 18.25
C ARG A 270 -7.73 -22.70 19.02
N PRO A 271 -8.51 -23.13 20.04
CA PRO A 271 -8.24 -24.39 20.75
C PRO A 271 -8.35 -25.63 19.85
N LYS A 272 -9.22 -25.59 18.83
CA LYS A 272 -9.47 -26.70 17.90
C LYS A 272 -8.46 -26.78 16.76
N ILE A 273 -7.59 -25.78 16.60
CA ILE A 273 -6.52 -25.81 15.59
C ILE A 273 -5.48 -26.87 16.00
N PRO A 274 -5.04 -27.74 15.06
CA PRO A 274 -3.95 -28.69 15.29
C PRO A 274 -2.71 -27.99 15.84
N VAL A 275 -2.00 -28.65 16.77
CA VAL A 275 -0.93 -28.03 17.56
C VAL A 275 0.15 -27.39 16.67
N TRP A 276 0.50 -28.02 15.54
CA TRP A 276 1.50 -27.53 14.60
C TRP A 276 1.08 -26.28 13.80
N TRP A 277 -0.22 -26.00 13.65
CA TRP A 277 -0.74 -24.79 12.98
C TRP A 277 -1.18 -23.70 13.95
N ARG A 278 -1.27 -24.00 15.25
CA ARG A 278 -1.82 -23.09 16.26
C ARG A 278 -1.07 -21.76 16.35
N TRP A 279 0.24 -21.74 16.07
CA TRP A 279 1.06 -20.52 16.09
C TRP A 279 0.56 -19.47 15.09
N TYR A 280 0.01 -19.89 13.95
CA TYR A 280 -0.43 -18.98 12.90
C TYR A 280 -1.61 -18.10 13.35
N SER A 281 -2.46 -18.60 14.26
CA SER A 281 -3.53 -17.80 14.85
C SER A 281 -3.02 -16.54 15.54
N TRP A 282 -1.80 -16.57 16.09
CA TRP A 282 -1.14 -15.42 16.70
C TRP A 282 -0.48 -14.48 15.67
N ALA A 283 -0.12 -14.99 14.48
CA ALA A 283 0.41 -14.18 13.39
C ALA A 283 -0.69 -13.51 12.56
N ASN A 284 -1.94 -13.97 12.68
CA ASN A 284 -3.07 -13.49 11.90
C ASN A 284 -3.66 -12.20 12.51
N PRO A 285 -3.61 -11.04 11.81
CA PRO A 285 -4.15 -9.79 12.33
C PRO A 285 -5.66 -9.85 12.58
N VAL A 286 -6.41 -10.56 11.74
CA VAL A 286 -7.87 -10.66 11.86
C VAL A 286 -8.28 -11.41 13.13
N ALA A 287 -7.49 -12.40 13.56
CA ALA A 287 -7.75 -13.13 14.79
C ALA A 287 -7.69 -12.22 16.02
N TRP A 288 -6.75 -11.26 16.04
CA TRP A 288 -6.65 -10.27 17.11
C TRP A 288 -7.78 -9.24 17.08
N SER A 289 -8.22 -8.83 15.88
CA SER A 289 -9.39 -7.95 15.76
C SER A 289 -10.66 -8.59 16.29
N LEU A 290 -10.92 -9.85 15.94
CA LEU A 290 -12.10 -10.55 16.43
C LEU A 290 -12.02 -10.87 17.91
N TYR A 291 -10.85 -11.27 18.41
CA TYR A 291 -10.62 -11.38 19.85
C TYR A 291 -11.00 -10.06 20.54
N GLY A 292 -10.43 -8.94 20.11
CA GLY A 292 -10.64 -7.64 20.73
C GLY A 292 -12.09 -7.18 20.69
N LEU A 293 -12.74 -7.31 19.52
CA LEU A 293 -14.15 -6.94 19.35
C LEU A 293 -15.06 -7.79 20.26
N VAL A 294 -14.93 -9.12 20.24
CA VAL A 294 -15.79 -10.01 21.04
C VAL A 294 -15.58 -9.78 22.53
N VAL A 295 -14.32 -9.74 22.98
CA VAL A 295 -14.00 -9.58 24.40
C VAL A 295 -14.36 -8.20 24.94
N SER A 296 -14.28 -7.15 24.12
CA SER A 296 -14.69 -5.81 24.52
C SER A 296 -16.20 -5.67 24.73
N GLN A 297 -17.02 -6.46 24.02
CA GLN A 297 -18.48 -6.37 24.13
C GLN A 297 -19.06 -7.37 25.13
N TYR A 298 -18.49 -8.58 25.18
CA TYR A 298 -19.07 -9.72 25.90
C TYR A 298 -18.16 -10.31 26.98
N GLY A 299 -16.88 -9.96 27.02
CA GLY A 299 -15.91 -10.59 27.93
C GLY A 299 -16.13 -10.26 29.41
N ASP A 300 -16.85 -9.18 29.72
CA ASP A 300 -17.20 -8.75 31.08
C ASP A 300 -18.61 -9.22 31.52
N VAL A 301 -19.33 -9.92 30.62
CA VAL A 301 -20.72 -10.31 30.86
C VAL A 301 -20.79 -11.67 31.56
N LYS A 302 -21.31 -11.69 32.79
CA LYS A 302 -21.48 -12.91 33.59
C LYS A 302 -22.89 -13.51 33.54
N ARG A 303 -23.64 -13.22 32.48
CA ARG A 303 -25.01 -13.72 32.31
C ARG A 303 -24.96 -15.22 31.95
N ASN A 304 -25.90 -15.97 32.51
CA ASN A 304 -26.09 -17.38 32.20
C ASN A 304 -26.68 -17.55 30.80
N ILE A 305 -26.13 -18.50 30.04
CA ILE A 305 -26.56 -18.88 28.70
C ILE A 305 -26.87 -20.37 28.62
N GLU A 306 -27.84 -20.71 27.79
CA GLU A 306 -28.16 -22.10 27.47
C GLU A 306 -27.18 -22.63 26.44
N SER A 307 -26.46 -23.70 26.82
CA SER A 307 -25.61 -24.47 25.93
C SER A 307 -26.44 -25.43 25.06
N SER A 308 -25.91 -25.82 23.90
CA SER A 308 -26.57 -26.74 22.98
C SER A 308 -26.86 -28.11 23.60
N ASP A 309 -26.13 -28.50 24.65
CA ASP A 309 -26.30 -29.76 25.38
C ASP A 309 -27.26 -29.65 26.59
N GLY A 310 -27.94 -28.51 26.76
CA GLY A 310 -28.84 -28.25 27.88
C GLY A 310 -28.16 -27.82 29.19
N GLY A 311 -26.83 -27.68 29.19
CA GLY A 311 -26.07 -27.12 30.31
C GLY A 311 -26.17 -25.59 30.38
N ILE A 312 -26.06 -25.04 31.59
CA ILE A 312 -26.00 -23.58 31.82
C ILE A 312 -24.53 -23.20 32.02
N THR A 313 -24.01 -22.29 31.21
CA THR A 313 -22.67 -21.70 31.37
C THR A 313 -22.76 -20.18 31.38
N THR A 314 -21.71 -19.49 31.81
CA THR A 314 -21.66 -18.03 31.68
C THR A 314 -21.08 -17.61 30.33
N VAL A 315 -21.43 -16.41 29.83
CA VAL A 315 -20.85 -15.87 28.58
C VAL A 315 -19.32 -15.82 28.67
N GLU A 316 -18.77 -15.31 29.77
CA GLU A 316 -17.32 -15.24 30.02
C GLU A 316 -16.65 -16.62 29.92
N GLU A 317 -17.21 -17.63 30.59
CA GLU A 317 -16.68 -18.99 30.61
C GLU A 317 -16.74 -19.64 29.23
N PHE A 318 -17.85 -19.46 28.50
CA PHE A 318 -17.97 -19.96 27.13
C PHE A 318 -16.93 -19.34 26.18
N LEU A 319 -16.69 -18.03 26.28
CA LEU A 319 -15.68 -17.35 25.47
C LEU A 319 -14.27 -17.86 25.78
N ASN A 320 -13.97 -18.12 27.06
CA ASN A 320 -12.68 -18.66 27.47
C ASN A 320 -12.50 -20.11 26.99
N ASP A 321 -13.49 -20.98 27.19
CA ASP A 321 -13.34 -22.41 26.91
C ASP A 321 -13.42 -22.73 25.41
N TYR A 322 -14.36 -22.12 24.69
CA TYR A 322 -14.57 -22.42 23.27
C TYR A 322 -13.56 -21.69 22.37
N PHE A 323 -13.35 -20.38 22.61
CA PHE A 323 -12.51 -19.53 21.76
C PHE A 323 -11.10 -19.30 22.33
N GLY A 324 -10.88 -19.53 23.64
CA GLY A 324 -9.63 -19.15 24.30
C GLY A 324 -9.54 -17.64 24.56
N PHE A 325 -10.68 -16.95 24.64
CA PHE A 325 -10.77 -15.51 24.78
C PHE A 325 -10.93 -15.13 26.26
N LYS A 326 -9.92 -14.42 26.78
CA LYS A 326 -9.84 -13.90 28.15
C LYS A 326 -9.95 -12.39 28.18
N HIS A 327 -10.79 -11.86 29.07
CA HIS A 327 -11.00 -10.42 29.24
C HIS A 327 -9.76 -9.69 29.75
N ASP A 328 -9.02 -10.28 30.69
CA ASP A 328 -7.78 -9.71 31.23
C ASP A 328 -6.70 -9.46 30.16
N PHE A 329 -6.79 -10.16 29.02
CA PHE A 329 -5.84 -10.04 27.93
C PHE A 329 -6.17 -8.91 26.94
N LEU A 330 -7.28 -8.19 27.14
CA LEU A 330 -7.77 -7.14 26.23
C LEU A 330 -6.71 -6.06 25.95
N GLY A 331 -5.95 -5.66 26.97
CA GLY A 331 -4.87 -4.69 26.81
C GLY A 331 -3.74 -5.17 25.89
N VAL A 332 -3.36 -6.45 25.99
CA VAL A 332 -2.34 -7.04 25.11
C VAL A 332 -2.87 -7.16 23.68
N VAL A 333 -4.13 -7.57 23.52
CA VAL A 333 -4.80 -7.65 22.22
C VAL A 333 -4.82 -6.28 21.53
N ALA A 334 -5.07 -5.21 22.27
CA ALA A 334 -5.02 -3.84 21.76
C ALA A 334 -3.63 -3.45 21.26
N VAL A 335 -2.58 -3.72 22.05
CA VAL A 335 -1.18 -3.42 21.67
C VAL A 335 -0.77 -4.19 20.41
N VAL A 336 -1.13 -5.48 20.33
CA VAL A 336 -0.81 -6.31 19.16
C VAL A 336 -1.56 -5.82 17.92
N ASN A 337 -2.82 -5.38 18.06
CA ASN A 337 -3.59 -4.81 16.96
C ASN A 337 -2.92 -3.53 16.40
N VAL A 338 -2.36 -2.69 17.26
CA VAL A 338 -1.59 -1.49 16.87
C VAL A 338 -0.24 -1.83 16.24
N ALA A 339 0.37 -2.97 16.60
CA ALA A 339 1.66 -3.38 16.05
C ALA A 339 1.58 -3.77 14.56
N PHE A 340 0.48 -4.38 14.11
CA PHE A 340 0.30 -4.77 12.70
C PHE A 340 0.36 -3.62 11.69
N PRO A 341 -0.39 -2.51 11.85
CA PRO A 341 -0.27 -1.38 10.93
C PRO A 341 1.13 -0.79 10.95
N ILE A 342 1.79 -0.67 12.12
CA ILE A 342 3.17 -0.19 12.20
C ILE A 342 4.11 -1.11 11.40
N LEU A 343 3.96 -2.42 11.55
CA LEU A 343 4.74 -3.43 10.82
C LEU A 343 4.53 -3.30 9.30
N PHE A 344 3.28 -3.23 8.83
CA PHE A 344 2.99 -3.12 7.40
C PHE A 344 3.46 -1.78 6.81
N ALA A 345 3.34 -0.68 7.55
CA ALA A 345 3.87 0.63 7.16
C ALA A 345 5.41 0.61 7.06
N PHE A 346 6.08 -0.06 8.01
CA PHE A 346 7.53 -0.21 8.00
C PHE A 346 8.01 -1.04 6.80
N ILE A 347 7.37 -2.19 6.54
CA ILE A 347 7.68 -3.02 5.37
C ILE A 347 7.44 -2.21 4.09
N PHE A 348 6.31 -1.49 3.98
CA PHE A 348 6.04 -0.60 2.85
C PHE A 348 7.17 0.40 2.61
N ALA A 349 7.64 1.08 3.66
CA ALA A 349 8.71 2.08 3.57
C ALA A 349 10.07 1.49 3.16
N ILE A 350 10.38 0.27 3.58
CA ILE A 350 11.59 -0.45 3.16
C ILE A 350 11.46 -0.93 1.72
N SER A 351 10.34 -1.57 1.38
CA SER A 351 10.10 -2.15 0.07
C SER A 351 10.13 -1.10 -1.03
N ILE A 352 9.54 0.08 -0.81
CA ILE A 352 9.56 1.17 -1.81
C ILE A 352 10.97 1.76 -2.03
N LYS A 353 11.85 1.63 -1.04
CA LYS A 353 13.25 2.04 -1.15
C LYS A 353 14.06 1.01 -1.92
N MET A 354 13.89 -0.27 -1.59
CA MET A 354 14.70 -1.41 -2.07
C MET A 354 14.30 -1.87 -3.46
N PHE A 355 13.00 -1.99 -3.75
CA PHE A 355 12.53 -2.50 -5.02
C PHE A 355 12.35 -1.36 -6.04
N ASN A 356 12.80 -1.60 -7.26
CA ASN A 356 12.50 -0.76 -8.42
C ASN A 356 11.93 -1.63 -9.52
N PHE A 357 10.67 -1.40 -9.86
CA PHE A 357 9.94 -2.15 -10.88
C PHE A 357 9.78 -1.40 -12.21
N GLN A 358 10.49 -0.28 -12.41
CA GLN A 358 10.54 0.36 -13.72
C GLN A 358 11.26 -0.57 -14.72
N LYS A 359 10.53 -1.03 -15.73
CA LYS A 359 11.16 -1.55 -16.95
C LYS A 359 11.57 -0.35 -17.80
N ARG A 360 12.84 -0.32 -18.22
CA ARG A 360 13.39 0.66 -19.16
C ARG A 360 12.78 0.49 -20.55
#